data_AF-A0AAV3TBG6-F1
#
_entry.id   AF-A0AAV3TBG6-F1
#
_cell.length_a   1.000
_cell.length_b   1.000
_cell.length_c   1.000
_cell.angle_alpha   90.00
_cell.angle_beta   90.00
_cell.angle_gamma   90.00
#
_symmetry.space_group_name_H-M   'P 1'
#
loop_
_entity.id
_entity.type
_entity.pdbx_description
1 polymer ?
#
loop_
_entity_poly.entity_id
_entity_poly.type
_entity_poly.pdbx_seq_one_letter_code
_entity_poly.pdbx_strand_id
1 'polypeptide(L)'
;MYPELVGIAWVVAAVFALLVALPVLRDVAVDGIEHHRQMRTRGDDSVDPRSDVEASTEPSSTEESAVASSRPDRECRHCGAANDPTYRYCRRCGERL
;
A
#
# COMPACT_ATOMS: atom_id res chain seq x y z
N MET A 1 49.96 2.64 10.97
CA MET A 1 48.58 2.41 10.46
C MET A 1 47.81 1.71 11.57
N TYR A 2 46.57 2.11 11.86
CA TYR A 2 45.74 1.54 12.92
C TYR A 2 44.71 0.59 12.30
N PRO A 3 45.08 -0.67 11.99
CA PRO A 3 44.19 -1.62 11.31
C PRO A 3 42.90 -1.89 12.10
N GLU A 4 42.99 -1.86 13.43
CA GLU A 4 41.86 -2.00 14.36
C GLU A 4 40.80 -0.90 14.17
N LEU A 5 41.23 0.35 13.99
CA LEU A 5 40.30 1.47 13.78
C LEU A 5 39.61 1.39 12.42
N VAL A 6 40.32 0.89 11.40
CA VAL A 6 39.74 0.68 10.06
C VAL A 6 38.70 -0.43 10.10
N GLY A 7 38.97 -1.53 10.82
CA GLY A 7 38.00 -2.60 11.03
C GLY A 7 36.74 -2.12 11.74
N ILE A 8 36.90 -1.39 12.86
CA ILE A 8 35.78 -0.82 13.61
C ILE A 8 34.96 0.14 12.73
N ALA A 9 35.62 0.99 11.94
CA ALA A 9 34.93 1.92 11.04
C ALA A 9 34.05 1.20 10.00
N TRP A 10 34.55 0.11 9.40
CA TRP A 10 33.76 -0.70 8.47
C TRP A 10 32.57 -1.38 9.13
N VAL A 11 32.73 -1.93 10.34
CA VAL A 11 31.63 -2.54 11.08
C VAL A 11 30.57 -1.50 11.42
N VAL A 12 30.96 -0.32 11.90
CA VAL A 12 30.03 0.77 12.20
C VAL A 12 29.30 1.23 10.94
N ALA A 13 29.99 1.38 9.82
CA ALA A 13 29.38 1.75 8.55
C ALA A 13 28.38 0.69 8.05
N ALA A 14 28.73 -0.60 8.16
CA ALA A 14 27.85 -1.71 7.78
C ALA A 14 26.58 -1.77 8.66
N VAL A 15 26.73 -1.61 9.98
CA VAL A 15 25.60 -1.58 10.92
C VAL A 15 24.71 -0.37 10.62
N PHE A 16 25.30 0.81 10.38
CA PHE A 16 24.54 2.01 10.04
C PHE A 16 23.75 1.82 8.73
N ALA A 17 24.39 1.29 7.68
CA ALA A 17 23.73 0.98 6.41
C ALA A 17 22.56 0.00 6.60
N LEU A 18 22.74 -1.02 7.44
CA LEU A 18 21.70 -2.00 7.76
C LEU A 18 20.54 -1.34 8.52
N LEU A 19 20.81 -0.49 9.52
CA LEU A 19 19.79 0.27 10.25
C LEU A 19 18.95 1.19 9.34
N VAL A 20 19.57 1.79 8.31
CA VAL A 20 18.86 2.62 7.33
C VAL A 20 18.03 1.76 6.35
N ALA A 21 18.50 0.56 6.00
CA ALA A 21 17.79 -0.35 5.10
C ALA A 21 16.57 -1.03 5.76
N LEU A 22 16.64 -1.33 7.06
CA LEU A 22 15.57 -2.00 7.81
C LEU A 22 14.19 -1.34 7.74
N PRO A 23 14.01 -0.02 7.95
CA PRO A 23 12.69 0.62 7.87
C PRO A 23 12.09 0.54 6.47
N VAL A 24 12.90 0.68 5.42
CA VAL A 24 12.44 0.57 4.02
C VAL A 24 11.91 -0.84 3.72
N LEU A 25 12.62 -1.87 4.20
CA LEU A 25 12.21 -3.26 4.06
C LEU A 25 10.94 -3.58 4.88
N ARG A 26 10.83 -3.01 6.09
CA ARG A 26 9.66 -3.20 6.94
C ARG A 26 8.40 -2.62 6.30
N ASP A 27 8.47 -1.43 5.72
CA ASP A 27 7.32 -0.79 5.09
C ASP A 27 6.81 -1.61 3.90
N VAL A 28 7.70 -2.13 3.06
CA VAL A 28 7.32 -3.02 1.93
C VAL A 28 6.72 -4.34 2.41
N ALA A 29 7.27 -4.91 3.48
CA ALA A 29 6.77 -6.17 4.04
C ALA A 29 5.36 -6.01 4.65
N VAL A 30 5.10 -4.88 5.33
CA VAL A 30 3.77 -4.59 5.91
C VAL A 30 2.74 -4.30 4.82
N ASP A 31 3.11 -3.55 3.78
CA ASP A 31 2.23 -3.23 2.64
C ASP A 31 1.78 -4.50 1.90
N GLY A 32 2.70 -5.47 1.72
CA GLY A 32 2.39 -6.75 1.08
C GLY A 32 1.44 -7.64 1.88
N ILE A 33 1.50 -7.59 3.22
CA ILE A 33 0.63 -8.41 4.09
C ILE A 33 -0.79 -7.83 4.13
N GLU A 34 -0.94 -6.51 4.14
CA GLU A 34 -2.25 -5.86 4.21
C GLU A 34 -3.08 -6.13 2.94
N HIS A 35 -2.43 -6.15 1.77
CA HIS A 35 -3.11 -6.46 0.51
C HIS A 35 -3.68 -7.89 0.49
N HIS A 36 -2.96 -8.85 1.06
CA HIS A 36 -3.42 -10.24 1.12
C HIS A 36 -4.55 -10.45 2.14
N ARG A 37 -4.62 -9.58 3.17
CA ARG A 37 -5.66 -9.64 4.20
C ARG A 37 -7.02 -9.18 3.66
N GLN A 38 -7.03 -8.16 2.79
CA GLN A 38 -8.25 -7.66 2.14
C GLN A 38 -8.94 -8.69 1.24
N MET A 39 -8.19 -9.62 0.64
CA MET A 39 -8.77 -10.68 -0.18
C MET A 39 -9.52 -11.74 0.63
N ARG A 40 -9.19 -11.93 1.91
CA ARG A 40 -9.86 -12.96 2.75
C ARG A 40 -11.19 -12.48 3.33
N THR A 41 -11.32 -11.21 3.68
CA THR A 41 -12.56 -10.68 4.25
C THR A 41 -13.64 -10.42 3.20
N ARG A 42 -13.28 -10.21 1.92
CA ARG A 42 -14.25 -9.99 0.83
C ARG A 42 -14.90 -11.28 0.30
N GLY A 43 -14.29 -12.44 0.54
CA GLY A 43 -14.79 -13.73 0.07
C GLY A 43 -15.81 -14.41 1.00
N ASP A 44 -15.94 -13.93 2.24
CA ASP A 44 -16.79 -14.57 3.27
C ASP A 44 -18.24 -14.04 3.28
N ASP A 45 -18.48 -12.83 2.75
CA ASP A 45 -19.81 -12.21 2.68
C ASP A 45 -20.67 -12.70 1.48
N SER A 46 -20.26 -13.75 0.76
CA SER A 46 -20.96 -14.22 -0.45
C SER A 46 -21.43 -15.68 -0.44
N VAL A 47 -21.54 -16.29 0.74
CA VAL A 47 -22.30 -17.54 0.90
C VAL A 47 -23.63 -17.22 1.58
N ASP A 48 -24.58 -16.73 0.78
CA ASP A 48 -26.00 -16.81 1.11
C ASP A 48 -26.50 -18.21 0.71
N PRO A 49 -26.84 -19.11 1.66
CA PRO A 49 -27.40 -20.43 1.33
C PRO A 49 -28.92 -20.37 1.06
N ARG A 50 -29.48 -19.19 0.75
CA ARG A 50 -30.90 -19.02 0.38
C ARG A 50 -31.07 -18.00 -0.74
N SER A 51 -30.77 -18.42 -1.96
CA SER A 51 -31.48 -17.85 -3.10
C SER A 51 -31.98 -18.98 -3.97
N ASP A 52 -33.24 -19.27 -3.73
CA ASP A 52 -34.00 -20.34 -4.32
C ASP A 52 -34.03 -20.24 -5.84
N VAL A 53 -34.13 -21.42 -6.44
CA VAL A 53 -34.56 -21.68 -7.81
C VAL A 53 -35.74 -20.76 -8.16
N GLU A 54 -35.57 -19.81 -9.09
CA GLU A 54 -36.52 -19.60 -10.18
C GLU A 54 -36.02 -18.61 -11.23
N ALA A 55 -36.15 -19.05 -12.49
CA ALA A 55 -35.75 -18.35 -13.70
C ALA A 55 -36.72 -17.22 -14.05
N SER A 56 -36.19 -16.08 -14.52
CA SER A 56 -36.62 -15.42 -15.77
C SER A 56 -35.96 -14.03 -15.95
N THR A 57 -35.14 -13.93 -16.99
CA THR A 57 -35.22 -12.92 -18.06
C THR A 57 -35.20 -11.41 -17.69
N GLU A 58 -33.97 -10.85 -17.70
CA GLU A 58 -33.53 -9.66 -18.47
C GLU A 58 -34.07 -8.22 -18.14
N PRO A 59 -33.45 -7.13 -18.67
CA PRO A 59 -32.79 -6.10 -17.86
C PRO A 59 -33.40 -4.68 -18.05
N SER A 60 -33.18 -3.74 -17.13
CA SER A 60 -33.22 -2.30 -17.47
C SER A 60 -32.81 -1.43 -16.28
N SER A 61 -31.81 -0.58 -16.53
CA SER A 61 -31.69 0.84 -16.16
C SER A 61 -31.92 1.29 -14.71
N THR A 62 -31.27 2.29 -14.13
CA THR A 62 -30.15 3.20 -14.43
C THR A 62 -30.17 4.15 -13.21
N GLU A 63 -28.99 4.48 -12.64
CA GLU A 63 -28.69 5.66 -11.78
C GLU A 63 -29.33 5.67 -10.37
N GLU A 64 -28.73 6.12 -9.26
CA GLU A 64 -27.70 7.13 -8.94
C GLU A 64 -27.37 6.90 -7.44
N SER A 65 -26.19 7.02 -6.83
CA SER A 65 -25.27 8.15 -6.76
C SER A 65 -24.10 7.66 -5.87
N ALA A 66 -22.91 7.34 -6.36
CA ALA A 66 -21.83 8.27 -6.74
C ALA A 66 -21.53 9.34 -5.68
N VAL A 67 -20.70 9.03 -4.67
CA VAL A 67 -19.54 9.88 -4.33
C VAL A 67 -18.37 9.00 -3.85
N ALA A 68 -17.93 8.06 -4.69
CA ALA A 68 -16.52 7.70 -4.66
C ALA A 68 -15.79 8.92 -5.23
N SER A 69 -15.13 9.70 -4.37
CA SER A 69 -14.29 10.83 -4.78
C SER A 69 -13.19 10.33 -5.71
N SER A 70 -13.48 10.27 -7.01
CA SER A 70 -12.53 10.05 -8.09
C SER A 70 -11.74 11.34 -8.34
N ARG A 71 -11.18 11.91 -7.27
CA ARG A 71 -10.08 12.85 -7.46
C ARG A 71 -8.90 12.01 -7.98
N PRO A 72 -8.30 12.36 -9.13
CA PRO A 72 -7.17 11.60 -9.64
C PRO A 72 -6.07 11.63 -8.58
N ASP A 73 -5.66 10.45 -8.11
CA ASP A 73 -4.53 10.33 -7.21
C ASP A 73 -3.30 10.96 -7.88
N ARG A 74 -2.59 11.80 -7.13
CA ARG A 74 -1.34 12.41 -7.57
C ARG A 74 -0.19 11.47 -7.22
N GLU A 75 0.58 11.10 -8.23
CA GLU A 75 1.80 10.32 -8.02
C GLU A 75 2.94 11.20 -7.51
N CYS A 76 3.64 10.72 -6.48
CA CYS A 76 4.85 11.37 -5.98
C CYS A 76 6.00 11.21 -6.98
N ARG A 77 6.59 12.31 -7.42
CA ARG A 77 7.75 12.29 -8.35
C ARG A 77 9.02 11.67 -7.77
N HIS A 78 9.10 11.53 -6.45
CA HIS A 78 10.29 11.02 -5.76
C HIS A 78 10.22 9.51 -5.49
N CYS A 79 9.05 8.99 -5.11
CA CYS A 79 8.91 7.58 -4.73
C CYS A 79 7.80 6.83 -5.48
N GLY A 80 7.11 7.47 -6.43
CA GLY A 80 6.05 6.88 -7.26
C GLY A 80 4.77 6.49 -6.50
N ALA A 81 4.61 6.89 -5.23
CA ALA A 81 3.42 6.56 -4.47
C ALA A 81 2.21 7.36 -4.96
N ALA A 82 1.07 6.70 -5.13
CA ALA A 82 -0.22 7.34 -5.32
C ALA A 82 -0.65 8.03 -4.02
N ASN A 83 -0.98 9.33 -4.09
CA ASN A 83 -1.42 10.12 -2.96
C ASN A 83 -2.69 10.89 -3.33
N ASP A 84 -3.62 10.99 -2.38
CA ASP A 84 -4.79 11.85 -2.57
C ASP A 84 -4.32 13.31 -2.81
N PRO A 85 -4.88 14.02 -3.80
CA PRO A 85 -4.43 15.39 -4.14
C PRO A 85 -4.69 16.43 -3.04
N THR A 86 -5.40 16.10 -1.97
CA THR A 86 -5.51 16.93 -0.77
C THR A 86 -4.23 16.98 0.05
N TYR A 87 -3.35 15.98 -0.08
CA TYR A 87 -2.07 15.96 0.63
C TYR A 87 -1.05 16.90 -0.02
N ARG A 88 -0.34 17.66 0.81
CA ARG A 88 0.80 18.52 0.39
C ARG A 88 2.13 17.77 0.37
N TYR A 89 2.21 16.64 1.08
CA TYR A 89 3.41 15.83 1.26
C TYR A 89 3.08 14.36 1.02
N CYS A 90 4.04 13.61 0.50
CA CYS A 90 3.87 12.21 0.18
C CYS A 90 3.76 11.39 1.46
N ARG A 91 2.70 10.58 1.58
CA ARG A 91 2.48 9.69 2.73
C ARG A 91 3.51 8.57 2.85
N ARG A 92 4.29 8.31 1.79
CA ARG A 92 5.32 7.26 1.74
C ARG A 92 6.73 7.79 2.00
N CYS A 93 7.12 8.92 1.40
CA CYS A 93 8.50 9.43 1.51
C CYS A 93 8.63 10.81 2.19
N GLY A 94 7.53 11.46 2.55
CA GLY A 94 7.53 12.78 3.19
C GLY A 94 7.86 13.96 2.27
N GLU A 95 8.24 13.69 1.02
CA GLU A 95 8.60 14.71 0.05
C GLU A 95 7.36 15.49 -0.42
N ARG A 96 7.54 16.74 -0.86
CA ARG A 96 6.42 17.54 -1.36
C ARG A 96 5.82 16.89 -2.61
N LEU A 97 4.50 16.74 -2.64
CA LEU A 97 3.77 16.16 -3.77
C LEU A 97 3.76 17.09 -4.98
#